data_AF-A0A925SCV8-F1
#
_entry.id   AF-A0A925SCV8-F1
#
_cell.length_a   1.000
_cell.length_b   1.000
_cell.length_c   1.000
_cell.angle_alpha   90.00
_cell.angle_beta   90.00
_cell.angle_gamma   90.00
#
_symmetry.space_group_name_H-M   'P 1'
#
loop_
_entity.id
_entity.type
_entity.pdbx_description
1 polymer ?
#
loop_
_entity_poly.entity_id
_entity_poly.type
_entity_poly.pdbx_seq_one_letter_code
_entity_poly.pdbx_strand_id
1 'polypeptide(L)'
;MLSTWQDVLPEPFNLELVKLQDSAAPVPYEEIETVLRSEFKRPLAEIFQSIDPEPLGSASIAQVHRARLLTGEMVVVKVQRPGIRKIVTEDLEILRYIAGLLESHVEAVRIQNPTALVDEITKSLEKEIDFTIEAGHIERFAHQFEGDQTLHIPAVYREFTTTSVL
;
A
#
# COMPACT_ATOMS: atom_id res chain seq x y z
N MET A 1 4.25 9.10 0.94
CA MET A 1 3.92 9.59 2.31
C MET A 1 5.14 10.17 3.03
N LEU A 2 6.31 9.50 3.10
CA LEU A 2 7.55 10.14 3.58
C LEU A 2 8.16 11.20 2.64
N SER A 3 7.72 11.23 1.39
CA SER A 3 8.18 12.17 0.36
C SER A 3 7.83 13.64 0.63
N THR A 4 6.80 13.91 1.41
CA THR A 4 6.39 15.27 1.80
C THR A 4 7.14 15.79 3.04
N TRP A 5 8.04 14.99 3.62
CA TRP A 5 8.71 15.29 4.89
C TRP A 5 10.15 15.79 4.71
N GLN A 6 10.52 16.13 3.47
CA GLN A 6 11.85 16.64 3.12
C GLN A 6 12.27 17.87 3.94
N ASP A 7 11.31 18.63 4.47
CA ASP A 7 11.61 19.83 5.26
C ASP A 7 11.81 19.56 6.78
N VAL A 8 11.57 18.33 7.25
CA VAL A 8 11.61 17.99 8.69
C VAL A 8 12.92 17.32 9.11
N LEU A 9 13.62 16.67 8.18
CA LEU A 9 14.81 15.87 8.47
C LEU A 9 16.09 16.54 7.97
N PRO A 10 17.24 16.30 8.63
CA PRO A 10 18.52 16.82 8.16
C PRO A 10 18.85 16.31 6.74
N GLU A 11 19.48 17.15 5.92
CA GLU A 11 19.75 16.91 4.50
C GLU A 11 20.34 15.52 4.14
N PRO A 12 21.26 14.93 4.95
CA PRO A 12 21.76 13.57 4.68
C PRO A 12 20.67 12.49 4.71
N PHE A 13 19.66 12.64 5.55
CA PHE A 13 18.54 11.69 5.62
C PHE A 13 17.59 11.85 4.43
N ASN A 14 17.39 13.09 3.94
CA ASN A 14 16.53 13.34 2.78
C ASN A 14 17.08 12.68 1.51
N LEU A 15 18.39 12.72 1.30
CA LEU A 15 19.03 12.08 0.14
C LEU A 15 18.83 10.57 0.14
N GLU A 16 18.81 9.93 1.32
CA GLU A 16 18.52 8.50 1.43
C GLU A 16 17.01 8.20 1.27
N LEU A 17 16.13 9.06 1.79
CA LEU A 17 14.68 8.92 1.61
C LEU A 17 14.22 9.13 0.15
N VAL A 18 14.98 9.88 -0.65
CA VAL A 18 14.73 10.00 -2.09
C VAL A 18 14.98 8.67 -2.81
N LYS A 19 15.95 7.86 -2.37
CA LYS A 19 16.20 6.53 -2.97
C LYS A 19 15.06 5.54 -2.72
N LEU A 20 14.29 5.75 -1.65
CA LEU A 20 13.06 4.99 -1.34
C LEU A 20 11.90 5.30 -2.29
N GLN A 21 11.98 6.35 -3.13
CA GLN A 21 10.95 6.68 -4.12
C GLN A 21 11.13 5.95 -5.45
N ASP A 22 12.25 5.23 -5.65
CA ASP A 22 12.47 4.50 -6.88
C ASP A 22 11.59 3.24 -6.91
N SER A 23 11.04 2.91 -8.09
CA SER A 23 10.02 1.86 -8.24
C SER A 23 10.49 0.55 -7.62
N ALA A 24 9.75 0.02 -6.64
CA ALA A 24 10.14 -1.20 -5.96
C ALA A 24 10.22 -2.36 -6.97
N ALA A 25 11.33 -3.11 -6.96
CA ALA A 25 11.48 -4.26 -7.84
C ALA A 25 10.27 -5.21 -7.69
N PRO A 26 9.68 -5.66 -8.81
CA PRO A 26 8.52 -6.55 -8.75
C PRO A 26 8.91 -7.88 -8.11
N VAL A 27 7.95 -8.48 -7.41
CA VAL A 27 8.08 -9.85 -6.90
C VAL A 27 7.63 -10.84 -7.97
N PRO A 28 8.17 -12.08 -7.97
CA PRO A 28 7.72 -13.12 -8.87
C PRO A 28 6.20 -13.33 -8.80
N TYR A 29 5.60 -13.59 -9.96
CA TYR A 29 4.15 -13.75 -10.05
C TYR A 29 3.64 -14.94 -9.21
N GLU A 30 4.45 -15.98 -9.02
CA GLU A 30 4.11 -17.14 -8.21
C GLU A 30 3.82 -16.78 -6.75
N GLU A 31 4.52 -15.76 -6.22
CA GLU A 31 4.27 -15.27 -4.87
C GLU A 31 2.98 -14.43 -4.81
N ILE A 32 2.70 -13.63 -5.83
CA ILE A 32 1.44 -12.89 -5.99
C ILE A 32 0.26 -13.86 -6.09
N GLU A 33 0.40 -14.91 -6.89
CA GLU A 33 -0.61 -15.95 -7.06
C GLU A 33 -0.89 -16.67 -5.73
N THR A 34 0.14 -16.88 -4.90
CA THR A 34 0.00 -17.43 -3.56
C THR A 34 -0.86 -16.53 -2.67
N VAL A 35 -0.65 -15.21 -2.69
CA VAL A 35 -1.48 -14.26 -1.96
C VAL A 35 -2.92 -14.30 -2.45
N LEU A 36 -3.15 -14.21 -3.77
CA LEU A 36 -4.47 -14.28 -4.38
C LEU A 36 -5.23 -15.56 -3.97
N ARG A 37 -4.56 -16.72 -3.99
CA ARG A 37 -5.15 -18.01 -3.58
C ARG A 37 -5.49 -18.06 -2.09
N SER A 38 -4.73 -17.37 -1.25
CA SER A 38 -4.98 -17.33 0.19
C SER A 38 -6.16 -16.43 0.56
N GLU A 39 -6.37 -15.34 -0.19
CA GLU A 39 -7.42 -14.35 0.04
C GLU A 39 -8.76 -14.80 -0.54
N PHE A 40 -8.75 -15.44 -1.71
CA PHE A 40 -9.97 -15.96 -2.32
C PHE A 40 -10.32 -17.35 -1.81
N LYS A 41 -11.51 -17.48 -1.22
CA LYS A 41 -12.07 -18.77 -0.72
C LYS A 41 -12.48 -19.75 -1.84
N ARG A 42 -12.03 -19.53 -3.07
CA ARG A 42 -12.36 -20.32 -4.26
C ARG A 42 -11.19 -20.28 -5.25
N PRO A 43 -11.08 -21.25 -6.17
CA PRO A 43 -10.02 -21.26 -7.18
C PRO A 43 -10.00 -19.99 -8.03
N LEU A 44 -8.80 -19.48 -8.36
CA LEU A 44 -8.66 -18.29 -9.22
C LEU A 44 -9.31 -18.47 -10.59
N ALA A 45 -9.32 -19.69 -11.12
CA ALA A 45 -9.96 -20.04 -12.39
C ALA A 45 -11.49 -19.91 -12.36
N GLU A 46 -12.11 -19.78 -11.18
CA GLU A 46 -13.55 -19.49 -11.02
C GLU A 46 -13.83 -17.98 -10.94
N ILE A 47 -12.79 -17.14 -10.95
CA ILE A 47 -12.90 -15.67 -10.85
C ILE A 47 -12.35 -15.02 -12.12
N PHE A 48 -11.12 -15.39 -12.48
CA PHE A 48 -10.36 -14.81 -13.58
C PHE A 48 -10.27 -15.78 -14.76
N GLN A 49 -10.52 -15.25 -15.95
CA GLN A 49 -10.16 -15.90 -17.20
C GLN A 49 -8.64 -15.90 -17.42
N SER A 50 -7.98 -14.80 -17.05
CA SER A 50 -6.52 -14.66 -17.15
C SER A 50 -6.03 -13.56 -16.23
N ILE A 51 -4.83 -13.72 -15.68
CA ILE A 51 -4.07 -12.67 -15.00
C ILE A 51 -2.72 -12.58 -15.72
N ASP A 52 -2.29 -11.36 -16.05
CA ASP A 52 -1.00 -11.11 -16.68
C ASP A 52 0.12 -11.29 -15.64
N PRO A 53 1.07 -12.22 -15.83
CA PRO A 53 2.19 -12.39 -14.90
C PRO A 53 3.09 -11.16 -14.84
N GLU A 54 3.14 -10.36 -15.92
CA GLU A 54 3.90 -9.12 -15.94
C GLU A 54 3.12 -8.01 -15.23
N PRO A 55 3.68 -7.39 -14.18
CA PRO A 55 2.98 -6.35 -13.45
C PRO A 55 2.89 -5.05 -14.26
N LEU A 56 1.77 -4.37 -14.11
CA LEU A 56 1.57 -2.98 -14.54
C LEU A 56 2.48 -2.00 -13.81
N GLY A 57 2.74 -2.30 -12.54
CA GLY A 57 3.51 -1.48 -11.65
C GLY A 57 3.70 -2.17 -10.32
N SER A 58 4.78 -1.80 -9.65
CA SER A 58 5.15 -2.31 -8.33
C SER A 58 5.48 -1.11 -7.43
N ALA A 59 4.84 -1.09 -6.28
CA ALA A 59 5.03 -0.08 -5.24
C ALA A 59 5.58 -0.75 -3.97
N SER A 60 5.87 0.05 -2.95
CA SER A 60 6.44 -0.42 -1.68
C SER A 60 5.67 -1.59 -1.07
N ILE A 61 4.33 -1.52 -1.04
CA ILE A 61 3.47 -2.50 -0.35
C ILE A 61 2.68 -3.44 -1.25
N ALA A 62 2.61 -3.18 -2.56
CA ALA A 62 1.77 -3.93 -3.48
C ALA A 62 2.24 -3.88 -4.92
N GLN A 63 1.75 -4.85 -5.68
CA GLN A 63 1.98 -5.00 -7.10
C GLN A 63 0.62 -5.03 -7.82
N VAL A 64 0.55 -4.40 -8.99
CA VAL A 64 -0.68 -4.30 -9.79
C VAL A 64 -0.53 -5.14 -11.04
N HIS A 65 -1.53 -5.95 -11.36
CA HIS A 65 -1.56 -6.81 -12.54
C HIS A 65 -2.76 -6.49 -13.42
N ARG A 66 -2.62 -6.64 -14.74
CA ARG A 66 -3.78 -6.70 -15.63
C ARG A 66 -4.46 -8.05 -15.45
N ALA A 67 -5.79 -8.08 -15.46
CA ALA A 67 -6.54 -9.33 -15.48
C ALA A 67 -7.82 -9.20 -16.31
N ARG A 68 -8.43 -10.35 -16.58
CA ARG A 68 -9.73 -10.47 -17.20
C ARG A 68 -10.60 -11.38 -16.35
N LEU A 69 -11.79 -10.91 -15.97
CA LEU A 69 -12.76 -11.71 -15.23
C LEU A 69 -13.39 -12.77 -16.14
N LEU A 70 -13.96 -13.84 -15.56
CA LEU A 70 -14.73 -14.83 -16.34
C LEU A 70 -15.94 -14.24 -17.06
N THR A 71 -16.49 -13.15 -16.52
CA THR A 71 -17.57 -12.36 -17.13
C THR A 71 -17.11 -11.59 -18.38
N GLY A 72 -15.79 -11.44 -18.58
CA GLY A 72 -15.16 -10.89 -19.77
C GLY A 72 -14.56 -9.49 -19.58
N GLU A 73 -14.91 -8.79 -18.50
CA GLU A 73 -14.41 -7.45 -18.17
C GLU A 73 -12.89 -7.45 -17.94
N MET A 74 -12.25 -6.39 -18.44
CA MET A 74 -10.84 -6.10 -18.17
C MET A 74 -10.73 -5.33 -16.86
N VAL A 75 -9.90 -5.83 -15.95
CA VAL A 75 -9.69 -5.24 -14.63
C VAL A 75 -8.21 -5.10 -14.33
N VAL A 76 -7.90 -4.27 -13.35
CA VAL A 76 -6.59 -4.25 -12.69
C VAL A 76 -6.75 -4.87 -11.31
N VAL A 77 -5.82 -5.72 -10.92
CA VAL A 77 -5.82 -6.39 -9.63
C VAL A 77 -4.59 -5.93 -8.87
N LYS A 78 -4.80 -5.23 -7.77
CA LYS A 78 -3.74 -4.78 -6.87
C LYS A 78 -3.62 -5.80 -5.75
N VAL A 79 -2.43 -6.35 -5.57
CA VAL A 79 -2.16 -7.43 -4.60
C VAL A 79 -1.04 -6.98 -3.68
N GLN A 80 -1.24 -7.15 -2.37
CA GLN A 80 -0.18 -6.90 -1.41
C GLN A 80 1.03 -7.78 -1.66
N ARG A 81 2.21 -7.21 -1.43
CA ARG A 81 3.44 -8.00 -1.47
C ARG A 81 3.40 -9.05 -0.36
N PRO A 82 3.82 -10.28 -0.63
CA PRO A 82 3.87 -11.34 0.38
C PRO A 82 4.63 -10.89 1.63
N GLY A 83 4.03 -11.11 2.80
CA GLY A 83 4.66 -10.79 4.08
C GLY A 83 4.76 -9.29 4.41
N ILE A 84 4.24 -8.38 3.57
CA ILE A 84 4.42 -6.93 3.76
C ILE A 84 3.91 -6.44 5.12
N ARG A 85 2.77 -6.96 5.59
CA ARG A 85 2.19 -6.58 6.88
C ARG A 85 3.17 -6.83 8.02
N LYS A 86 3.85 -7.98 8.01
CA LYS A 86 4.83 -8.33 9.04
C LYS A 86 6.04 -7.40 8.97
N ILE A 87 6.57 -7.16 7.78
CA ILE A 87 7.71 -6.26 7.56
C ILE A 87 7.39 -4.86 8.08
N VAL A 88 6.23 -4.31 7.69
CA VAL A 88 5.78 -2.98 8.12
C VAL A 88 5.62 -2.91 9.64
N THR A 89 5.03 -3.94 10.27
CA THR A 89 4.89 -3.97 11.73
C THR A 89 6.25 -4.00 12.43
N GLU A 90 7.17 -4.85 12.00
CA GLU A 90 8.51 -4.95 12.59
C GLU A 90 9.31 -3.65 12.42
N ASP A 91 9.24 -3.03 11.24
CA ASP A 91 9.91 -1.74 10.97
C ASP A 91 9.36 -0.62 11.86
N LEU A 92 8.04 -0.57 12.06
CA LEU A 92 7.39 0.43 12.92
C LEU A 92 7.75 0.24 14.40
N GLU A 93 7.88 -1.00 14.87
CA GLU A 93 8.35 -1.29 16.23
C GLU A 93 9.79 -0.80 16.44
N ILE A 94 10.68 -1.03 15.46
CA ILE A 94 12.06 -0.54 15.50
C ILE A 94 12.11 0.98 15.49
N LEU A 95 11.34 1.63 14.61
CA LEU A 95 11.26 3.09 14.55
C LEU A 95 10.75 3.70 15.85
N ARG A 96 9.73 3.09 16.47
CA ARG A 96 9.21 3.53 17.76
C ARG A 96 10.26 3.41 18.86
N TYR A 97 11.00 2.31 18.88
CA TYR A 97 12.09 2.11 19.85
C TYR A 97 13.18 3.19 19.70
N ILE A 98 13.62 3.46 18.46
CA ILE A 98 14.62 4.50 18.18
C ILE A 98 14.09 5.89 18.58
N ALA A 99 12.83 6.21 18.29
CA ALA A 99 12.21 7.46 18.69
C ALA A 99 12.21 7.66 20.22
N GLY A 100 11.90 6.59 20.97
CA GLY A 100 11.97 6.62 22.43
C GLY A 100 13.40 6.80 22.98
N LEU A 101 14.41 6.23 22.30
CA LEU A 101 15.82 6.48 22.63
C LEU A 101 16.22 7.93 22.40
N LEU A 102 15.79 8.54 21.28
CA LEU A 102 16.06 9.95 20.98
C LEU A 102 15.45 10.89 22.02
N GLU A 103 14.20 10.66 22.43
CA GLU A 103 13.52 11.46 23.46
C GLU A 103 14.17 11.35 24.85
N SER A 104 14.79 10.20 25.15
CA SER A 104 15.43 9.94 26.43
C SER A 104 16.88 10.43 26.50
N HIS A 105 17.60 10.50 25.37
CA HIS A 105 19.04 10.80 25.34
C HIS A 105 19.41 12.11 24.63
N VAL A 106 18.50 12.73 23.88
CA VAL A 106 18.76 13.95 23.10
C VAL A 106 17.77 15.04 23.48
N GLU A 107 18.17 15.90 24.43
CA GLU A 107 17.33 16.99 24.97
C GLU A 107 16.76 17.91 23.88
N ALA A 108 17.54 18.15 22.81
CA ALA A 108 17.14 19.00 21.69
C ALA A 108 15.97 18.44 20.85
N VAL A 109 15.78 17.12 20.84
CA VAL A 109 14.75 16.43 20.01
C VAL A 109 13.49 16.14 20.81
N ARG A 110 13.57 16.13 22.14
CA ARG A 110 12.44 15.88 23.05
C ARG A 110 11.23 16.80 22.79
N ILE A 111 11.47 18.05 22.42
CA ILE A 111 10.41 19.04 22.11
C ILE A 111 9.61 18.66 20.85
N GLN A 112 10.22 17.89 19.94
CA GLN A 112 9.60 17.47 18.67
C GLN A 112 8.74 16.21 18.80
N ASN A 113 8.76 15.54 19.96
CA ASN A 113 7.96 14.33 20.26
C ASN A 113 7.99 13.28 19.12
N PRO A 114 9.19 12.81 18.71
CA PRO A 114 9.33 11.84 17.62
C PRO A 114 8.53 10.55 17.83
N THR A 115 8.22 10.13 19.06
CA THR A 115 7.36 8.98 19.30
C THR A 115 5.93 9.24 18.80
N ALA A 116 5.37 10.43 19.08
CA ALA A 116 4.06 10.80 18.56
C ALA A 116 4.05 10.90 17.03
N LEU A 117 5.16 11.32 16.43
CA LEU A 117 5.34 11.33 14.98
C LEU A 117 5.27 9.91 14.39
N VAL A 118 6.00 8.95 14.98
CA VAL A 118 5.94 7.54 14.58
C VAL A 118 4.53 6.95 14.75
N ASP A 119 3.79 7.37 15.79
CA ASP A 119 2.42 6.92 16.02
C ASP A 119 1.47 7.37 14.89
N GLU A 120 1.64 8.59 14.38
CA GLU A 120 0.86 9.06 13.24
C GLU A 120 1.26 8.36 11.92
N ILE A 121 2.55 8.09 11.72
CA ILE A 121 3.01 7.27 10.57
C ILE A 121 2.38 5.89 10.64
N THR A 122 2.39 5.27 11.83
CA THR A 122 1.84 3.93 12.07
C THR A 122 0.37 3.89 11.67
N LYS A 123 -0.45 4.81 12.20
CA LYS A 123 -1.87 4.90 11.86
C LYS A 123 -2.12 5.13 10.37
N SER A 124 -1.26 5.88 9.70
CA SER A 124 -1.37 6.12 8.26
C SER A 124 -1.05 4.86 7.46
N LEU A 125 0.05 4.18 7.78
CA LEU A 125 0.47 2.96 7.09
C LEU A 125 -0.49 1.80 7.35
N GLU A 126 -1.03 1.66 8.56
CA GLU A 126 -2.06 0.67 8.88
C GLU A 126 -3.29 0.81 7.97
N LYS A 127 -3.67 2.04 7.62
CA LYS A 127 -4.75 2.29 6.66
C LYS A 127 -4.35 1.99 5.22
N GLU A 128 -3.08 2.21 4.88
CA GLU A 128 -2.55 1.97 3.53
C GLU A 128 -2.45 0.46 3.22
N ILE A 129 -2.22 -0.38 4.24
CA ILE A 129 -2.16 -1.85 4.13
C ILE A 129 -3.53 -2.55 4.31
N ASP A 130 -4.63 -1.80 4.29
CA ASP A 130 -5.98 -2.36 4.25
C ASP A 130 -6.71 -1.83 3.02
N PHE A 131 -6.73 -2.64 1.97
CA PHE A 131 -7.36 -2.26 0.71
C PHE A 131 -8.88 -2.14 0.78
N THR A 132 -9.51 -2.61 1.85
CA THR A 132 -10.94 -2.32 2.06
C THR A 132 -11.17 -0.84 2.33
N ILE A 133 -10.21 -0.14 2.93
CA ILE A 133 -10.26 1.30 3.17
C ILE A 133 -10.07 2.05 1.86
N GLU A 134 -9.09 1.64 1.05
CA GLU A 134 -8.82 2.23 -0.28
C GLU A 134 -10.04 2.11 -1.21
N ALA A 135 -10.66 0.92 -1.27
CA ALA A 135 -11.91 0.73 -1.99
C ALA A 135 -13.01 1.70 -1.55
N GLY A 136 -13.22 1.86 -0.24
CA GLY A 136 -14.22 2.79 0.28
C GLY A 136 -13.92 4.25 -0.08
N HIS A 137 -12.64 4.62 -0.17
CA HIS A 137 -12.23 5.93 -0.67
C HIS A 137 -12.55 6.11 -2.15
N ILE A 138 -12.27 5.11 -3.00
CA ILE A 138 -12.59 5.14 -4.43
C ILE A 138 -14.10 5.27 -4.65
N GLU A 139 -14.89 4.45 -3.95
CA GLU A 139 -16.36 4.47 -4.04
C GLU A 139 -16.93 5.84 -3.61
N ARG A 140 -16.43 6.39 -2.50
CA ARG A 140 -16.82 7.73 -2.05
C ARG A 140 -16.44 8.81 -3.06
N PHE A 141 -15.23 8.71 -3.64
CA PHE A 141 -14.77 9.65 -4.64
C PHE A 141 -15.63 9.56 -5.92
N ALA A 142 -15.95 8.34 -6.37
CA ALA A 142 -16.86 8.11 -7.50
C ALA A 142 -18.22 8.79 -7.29
N HIS A 143 -18.79 8.67 -6.09
CA HIS A 143 -20.07 9.31 -5.78
C HIS A 143 -19.99 10.84 -5.72
N GLN A 144 -18.90 11.41 -5.19
CA GLN A 144 -18.73 12.87 -5.10
C GLN A 144 -18.60 13.55 -6.47
N PHE A 145 -18.05 12.85 -7.47
CA PHE A 145 -17.81 13.36 -8.81
C PHE A 145 -18.76 12.75 -9.85
N GLU A 146 -19.90 12.22 -9.41
CA GLU A 146 -20.90 11.66 -10.30
C GLU A 146 -21.40 12.72 -11.30
N GLY A 147 -21.28 12.44 -12.59
CA GLY A 147 -21.66 13.35 -13.68
C GLY A 147 -20.56 14.32 -14.15
N ASP A 148 -19.39 14.34 -13.50
CA ASP A 148 -18.23 15.08 -14.00
C ASP A 148 -17.61 14.35 -15.20
N GLN A 149 -17.64 14.96 -16.38
CA GLN A 149 -17.11 14.35 -17.61
C GLN A 149 -15.58 14.52 -17.76
N THR A 150 -14.93 15.25 -16.87
CA THR A 150 -13.48 15.48 -16.90
C THR A 150 -12.69 14.44 -16.14
N LEU A 151 -13.36 13.64 -15.29
CA LEU A 151 -12.75 12.64 -14.42
C LEU A 151 -13.32 11.25 -14.72
N HIS A 152 -12.42 10.27 -14.85
CA HIS A 152 -12.78 8.86 -14.88
C HIS A 152 -12.33 8.21 -13.58
N ILE A 153 -13.28 7.64 -12.84
CA ILE A 153 -13.03 6.93 -11.58
C ILE A 153 -13.38 5.46 -11.82
N PRO A 154 -12.44 4.52 -11.64
CA PRO A 154 -12.70 3.12 -11.90
C PRO A 154 -13.71 2.54 -10.89
N ALA A 155 -14.54 1.61 -11.36
CA ALA A 155 -15.43 0.87 -10.48
C ALA A 155 -14.63 -0.11 -9.60
N VAL A 156 -15.06 -0.28 -8.36
CA VAL A 156 -14.50 -1.27 -7.43
C VAL A 156 -15.32 -2.55 -7.49
N TYR A 157 -14.66 -3.69 -7.69
CA TYR A 157 -15.30 -5.01 -7.67
C TYR A 157 -15.34 -5.56 -6.25
N ARG A 158 -16.35 -5.14 -5.49
CA ARG A 158 -16.34 -5.34 -4.04
C ARG A 158 -16.38 -6.79 -3.57
N GLU A 159 -16.92 -7.68 -4.39
CA GLU A 159 -16.90 -9.13 -4.16
C GLU A 159 -15.50 -9.76 -4.22
N PHE A 160 -14.54 -9.08 -4.87
CA PHE A 160 -13.14 -9.52 -5.01
C PHE A 160 -12.17 -8.66 -4.19
N THR A 161 -12.66 -7.69 -3.43
CA THR A 161 -11.83 -6.88 -2.54
C THR A 161 -11.69 -7.52 -1.17
N THR A 162 -10.46 -7.58 -0.67
CA THR A 162 -10.13 -8.01 0.69
C THR A 162 -9.21 -6.98 1.35
N THR A 163 -8.64 -7.30 2.51
CA THR A 163 -7.60 -6.45 3.11
C THR A 163 -6.33 -6.41 2.25
N SER A 164 -6.10 -7.44 1.44
CA SER A 164 -4.83 -7.68 0.73
C SER A 164 -4.96 -7.68 -0.80
N VAL A 165 -6.18 -7.65 -1.34
CA VAL A 165 -6.49 -7.62 -2.78
C VAL A 165 -7.53 -6.52 -3.09
N LEU A 166 -7.32 -5.74 -4.14
CA LEU A 166 -8.25 -4.72 -4.66
C LEU A 166 -8.45 -4.83 -6.16
#